data_AF-A0A2N0LKK2-F1
#
_entry.id   AF-A0A2N0LKK2-F1
#
_cell.length_a   1.000
_cell.length_b   1.000
_cell.length_c   1.000
_cell.angle_alpha   90.00
_cell.angle_beta   90.00
_cell.angle_gamma   90.00
#
_symmetry.space_group_name_H-M   'P 1'
#
loop_
_entity.id
_entity.type
_entity.pdbx_description
1 polymer ?
#
loop_
_entity_poly.entity_id
_entity_poly.type
_entity_poly.pdbx_seq_one_letter_code
_entity_poly.pdbx_strand_id
1 'polypeptide(L)'
;MSYQNECQQILDVFETELRGFVCKQLETLIGAGWWKTRVPGPIKQSCRQRRIQDQNRPFPPLPTGEDVDYIHIGELKDIIVRADNYKEVFSEFFGSNSNGITTKLEELIATRDAVRHVRPGIGAREHERLIVTCRDVFDAMILDIDTKPNLKIFSMGTGESQPGDENDPIMKTIR
;
A
#
# COMPACT_ATOMS: atom_id res chain seq x y z
N MET A 1 4.72 19.84 -8.31
CA MET A 1 3.52 19.24 -7.68
C MET A 1 3.70 19.31 -6.17
N SER A 2 2.63 19.29 -5.37
CA SER A 2 2.76 19.31 -3.92
C SER A 2 3.14 17.90 -3.44
N TYR A 3 4.25 17.77 -2.70
CA TYR A 3 4.70 16.50 -2.10
C TYR A 3 3.58 15.80 -1.31
N GLN A 4 2.64 16.56 -0.76
CA GLN A 4 1.51 16.01 -0.04
C GLN A 4 0.59 15.14 -0.92
N ASN A 5 0.28 15.59 -2.15
CA ASN A 5 -0.58 14.85 -3.06
C ASN A 5 0.11 13.57 -3.54
N GLU A 6 1.41 13.66 -3.82
CA GLU A 6 2.24 12.51 -4.21
C GLU A 6 2.30 11.49 -3.07
N CYS A 7 2.57 11.93 -1.84
CA CYS A 7 2.56 11.05 -0.66
C CYS A 7 1.20 10.38 -0.45
N GLN A 8 0.10 11.14 -0.63
CA GLN A 8 -1.26 10.59 -0.50
C GLN A 8 -1.49 9.47 -1.53
N GLN A 9 -1.12 9.68 -2.79
CA GLN A 9 -1.25 8.67 -3.84
C GLN A 9 -0.40 7.42 -3.54
N ILE A 10 0.84 7.60 -3.10
CA ILE A 10 1.73 6.48 -2.72
C ILE A 10 1.12 5.67 -1.58
N LEU A 11 0.59 6.34 -0.55
CA LEU A 11 -0.04 5.69 0.60
C LEU A 11 -1.31 4.93 0.23
N ASP A 12 -2.14 5.49 -0.66
CA ASP A 12 -3.37 4.84 -1.10
C ASP A 12 -3.09 3.56 -1.91
N VAL A 13 -2.08 3.61 -2.80
CA VAL A 13 -1.59 2.41 -3.50
C VAL A 13 -1.04 1.41 -2.50
N PHE A 14 -0.18 1.84 -1.58
CA PHE A 14 0.42 0.97 -0.58
C PHE A 14 -0.63 0.27 0.29
N GLU A 15 -1.62 1.00 0.81
CA GLU A 15 -2.66 0.43 1.67
C GLU A 15 -3.54 -0.57 0.91
N THR A 16 -3.79 -0.31 -0.38
CA THR A 16 -4.54 -1.23 -1.26
C THR A 16 -3.77 -2.52 -1.50
N GLU A 17 -2.49 -2.43 -1.86
CA GLU A 17 -1.64 -3.59 -2.13
C GLU A 17 -1.38 -4.42 -0.86
N LEU A 18 -1.08 -3.77 0.27
CA LEU A 18 -0.89 -4.46 1.55
C LEU A 18 -2.16 -5.21 1.98
N ARG A 19 -3.33 -4.58 1.81
CA ARG A 19 -4.62 -5.24 2.08
C ARG A 19 -4.82 -6.44 1.17
N GLY A 20 -4.60 -6.30 -0.13
CA GLY A 20 -4.72 -7.40 -1.10
C GLY A 20 -3.82 -8.58 -0.73
N PHE A 21 -2.58 -8.31 -0.35
CA PHE A 21 -1.65 -9.31 0.14
C PHE A 21 -2.15 -10.01 1.41
N VAL A 22 -2.54 -9.26 2.45
CA VAL A 22 -3.04 -9.84 3.71
C VAL A 22 -4.26 -10.74 3.46
N CYS A 23 -5.21 -10.27 2.65
CA CYS A 23 -6.40 -11.05 2.29
C CYS A 23 -6.02 -12.34 1.59
N LYS A 24 -5.18 -12.25 0.55
CA LYS A 24 -4.72 -13.39 -0.23
C LYS A 24 -4.03 -14.44 0.65
N GLN A 25 -3.11 -14.03 1.52
CA GLN A 25 -2.36 -14.97 2.35
C GLN A 25 -3.25 -15.65 3.41
N LEU A 26 -4.12 -14.89 4.07
CA LEU A 26 -5.05 -15.46 5.06
C LEU A 26 -6.11 -16.37 4.42
N GLU A 27 -6.60 -16.00 3.22
CA GLU A 27 -7.51 -16.84 2.44
C GLU A 27 -6.83 -18.11 1.93
N THR A 28 -5.54 -18.05 1.56
CA THR A 28 -4.79 -19.24 1.13
C THR A 28 -4.65 -20.25 2.26
N LEU A 29 -4.44 -19.82 3.51
CA LEU A 29 -4.28 -20.72 4.64
C LEU A 29 -5.61 -21.36 5.11
N ILE A 30 -6.72 -20.60 5.14
CA ILE A 30 -7.95 -21.00 5.88
C ILE A 30 -9.21 -20.93 5.01
N GLY A 31 -9.09 -20.44 3.78
CA GLY A 31 -10.21 -20.18 2.88
C GLY A 31 -11.07 -19.00 3.32
N ALA A 32 -12.28 -18.93 2.77
CA ALA A 32 -13.22 -17.81 2.94
C ALA A 32 -13.61 -17.50 4.40
N GLY A 33 -13.33 -18.40 5.35
CA GLY A 33 -13.60 -18.20 6.77
C GLY A 33 -12.61 -17.27 7.49
N TRP A 34 -11.50 -16.90 6.85
CA TRP A 34 -10.40 -16.16 7.48
C TRP A 34 -10.85 -14.83 8.12
N TRP A 35 -11.79 -14.10 7.49
CA TRP A 35 -12.30 -12.85 8.04
C TRP A 35 -12.87 -13.05 9.44
N LYS A 36 -13.61 -14.15 9.65
CA LYS A 36 -14.25 -14.44 10.93
C LYS A 36 -13.25 -14.87 12.00
N THR A 37 -12.26 -15.67 11.62
CA THR A 37 -11.36 -16.37 12.55
C THR A 37 -10.04 -15.65 12.80
N ARG A 38 -9.51 -14.92 11.80
CA ARG A 38 -8.19 -14.31 11.85
C ARG A 38 -8.14 -12.81 12.02
N VAL A 39 -9.29 -12.14 11.94
CA VAL A 39 -9.40 -10.69 12.19
C VAL A 39 -9.93 -10.45 13.61
N PRO A 40 -9.22 -9.65 14.44
CA PRO A 40 -9.70 -9.23 15.75
C PRO A 40 -11.11 -8.65 15.74
N GLY A 41 -11.91 -8.97 16.76
CA GLY A 41 -13.30 -8.49 16.92
C GLY A 41 -13.45 -6.98 16.80
N PRO A 42 -12.63 -6.16 17.51
CA PRO A 42 -12.69 -4.71 17.42
C PRO A 42 -12.50 -4.18 16.00
N ILE A 43 -11.55 -4.75 15.25
CA ILE A 43 -11.26 -4.33 13.86
C ILE A 43 -12.47 -4.58 12.95
N LYS A 44 -13.07 -5.78 13.05
CA LYS A 44 -14.30 -6.10 12.29
C LYS A 44 -15.43 -5.12 12.59
N GLN A 45 -15.62 -4.79 13.86
CA GLN A 45 -16.64 -3.84 14.29
C GLN A 45 -16.38 -2.44 13.73
N SER A 46 -15.13 -1.95 13.80
CA SER A 46 -14.76 -0.65 13.26
C SER A 46 -14.96 -0.58 11.74
N CYS A 47 -14.57 -1.61 11.00
CA CYS A 47 -14.77 -1.69 9.56
C CYS A 47 -16.26 -1.66 9.18
N ARG A 48 -17.07 -2.50 9.84
CA ARG A 48 -18.53 -2.51 9.65
C ARG A 48 -19.14 -1.15 9.96
N GLN A 49 -18.68 -0.48 11.02
CA GLN A 49 -19.19 0.84 11.40
C GLN A 49 -18.88 1.90 10.33
N ARG A 50 -17.67 1.89 9.75
CA ARG A 50 -17.30 2.80 8.65
C ARG A 50 -18.14 2.53 7.40
N ARG A 51 -18.32 1.26 7.04
CA ARG A 51 -19.20 0.85 5.92
C ARG A 51 -20.63 1.35 6.10
N ILE A 52 -21.20 1.16 7.29
CA ILE A 52 -22.56 1.65 7.61
C ILE A 52 -22.63 3.17 7.56
N GLN A 53 -21.60 3.87 8.03
CA GLN A 53 -21.54 5.34 7.94
C GLN A 53 -21.56 5.82 6.49
N ASP A 54 -20.79 5.19 5.62
CA ASP A 54 -20.74 5.55 4.19
C ASP A 54 -22.02 5.16 3.45
N GLN A 55 -22.65 4.02 3.80
CA GLN A 55 -23.98 3.65 3.29
C GLN A 55 -25.08 4.65 3.68
N ASN A 56 -24.97 5.23 4.88
CA ASN A 56 -25.95 6.18 5.41
C ASN A 56 -25.63 7.64 5.09
N ARG A 57 -24.56 7.93 4.33
CA ARG A 57 -24.25 9.33 3.95
C ARG A 57 -25.39 9.89 3.08
N PRO A 58 -25.92 11.08 3.42
CA PRO A 58 -26.83 11.77 2.53
C PRO A 58 -26.07 12.18 1.25
N PHE A 59 -26.69 11.87 0.12
CA PHE A 59 -26.35 12.12 -1.28
C PHE A 59 -25.00 12.82 -1.63
N PRO A 60 -24.26 12.32 -2.65
CA PRO A 60 -24.59 11.20 -3.53
C PRO A 60 -24.29 9.84 -2.89
N PRO A 61 -25.05 8.78 -3.23
CA PRO A 61 -24.71 7.42 -2.81
C PRO A 61 -23.36 7.05 -3.41
N LEU A 62 -22.39 6.71 -2.56
CA LEU A 62 -21.10 6.21 -2.98
C LEU A 62 -21.17 4.67 -3.14
N PRO A 63 -20.42 4.07 -4.06
CA PRO A 63 -20.22 2.64 -4.09
C PRO A 63 -19.71 2.17 -2.72
N THR A 64 -20.36 1.18 -2.12
CA THR A 64 -19.94 0.65 -0.83
C THR A 64 -19.35 -0.74 -1.03
N GLY A 65 -18.11 -0.92 -0.58
CA GLY A 65 -17.42 -2.20 -0.59
C GLY A 65 -17.86 -3.14 0.54
N GLU A 66 -17.15 -4.25 0.68
CA GLU A 66 -17.26 -5.15 1.82
C GLU A 66 -16.47 -4.63 3.03
N ASP A 67 -16.72 -5.17 4.22
CA ASP A 67 -16.08 -4.70 5.46
C ASP A 67 -14.54 -4.68 5.34
N VAL A 68 -13.95 -5.62 4.59
CA VAL A 68 -12.51 -5.70 4.33
C VAL A 68 -11.95 -4.47 3.62
N ASP A 69 -12.74 -3.79 2.79
CA ASP A 69 -12.34 -2.59 2.05
C ASP A 69 -12.18 -1.37 2.98
N TYR A 70 -12.71 -1.46 4.21
CA TYR A 70 -12.67 -0.39 5.21
C TYR A 70 -11.57 -0.57 6.27
N ILE A 71 -10.73 -1.59 6.13
CA ILE A 71 -9.51 -1.72 6.92
C ILE A 71 -8.57 -0.55 6.57
N HIS A 72 -7.76 -0.08 7.51
CA HIS A 72 -6.65 0.83 7.21
C HIS A 72 -5.31 0.24 7.67
N ILE A 73 -4.20 0.88 7.27
CA ILE A 73 -2.84 0.38 7.56
C ILE A 73 -2.58 0.05 9.04
N GLY A 74 -3.19 0.78 9.98
CA GLY A 74 -3.07 0.47 11.41
C GLY A 74 -3.71 -0.86 11.79
N GLU A 75 -4.90 -1.12 11.26
CA GLU A 75 -5.59 -2.40 11.45
C GLU A 75 -4.91 -3.54 10.68
N LEU A 76 -4.32 -3.27 9.51
CA LEU A 76 -3.49 -4.26 8.80
C LEU A 76 -2.28 -4.66 9.63
N LYS A 77 -1.60 -3.70 10.27
CA LYS A 77 -0.50 -3.98 11.21
C LYS A 77 -0.96 -4.95 12.29
N ASP A 78 -2.05 -4.64 12.97
CA ASP A 78 -2.56 -5.45 14.08
C ASP A 78 -2.97 -6.86 13.63
N ILE A 79 -3.49 -7.01 12.40
CA ILE A 79 -3.78 -8.31 11.79
C ILE A 79 -2.48 -9.07 11.50
N ILE A 80 -1.49 -8.42 10.90
CA ILE A 80 -0.20 -9.03 10.51
C ILE A 80 0.56 -9.53 11.75
N VAL A 81 0.68 -8.68 12.78
CA VAL A 81 1.52 -8.97 13.97
C VAL A 81 0.81 -9.84 15.01
N ARG A 82 -0.47 -10.17 14.80
CA ARG A 82 -1.21 -11.09 15.67
C ARG A 82 -0.48 -12.43 15.73
N ALA A 83 -0.23 -12.93 16.93
CA ALA A 83 0.73 -14.02 17.16
C ALA A 83 0.53 -15.27 16.28
N ASP A 84 -0.70 -15.71 16.10
CA ASP A 84 -1.04 -16.88 15.28
C ASP A 84 -0.95 -16.57 13.77
N ASN A 85 -1.44 -15.40 13.33
CA ASN A 85 -1.26 -14.95 11.93
C ASN A 85 0.22 -14.81 11.57
N TYR A 86 1.02 -14.20 12.46
CA TYR A 86 2.42 -13.97 12.20
C TYR A 86 3.18 -15.29 12.11
N LYS A 87 2.98 -16.16 13.11
CA LYS A 87 3.67 -17.45 13.15
C LYS A 87 3.29 -18.36 11.99
N GLU A 88 2.02 -18.41 11.61
CA GLU A 88 1.53 -19.36 10.60
C GLU A 88 1.61 -18.84 9.16
N VAL A 89 1.67 -17.52 8.97
CA VAL A 89 1.64 -16.89 7.64
C VAL A 89 2.78 -15.88 7.50
N PHE A 90 2.76 -14.80 8.26
CA PHE A 90 3.56 -13.62 7.88
C PHE A 90 5.05 -13.70 8.22
N SER A 91 5.47 -14.68 9.04
CA SER A 91 6.88 -14.87 9.38
C SER A 91 7.73 -15.37 8.20
N GLU A 92 7.12 -15.97 7.18
CA GLU A 92 7.83 -16.37 5.97
C GLU A 92 8.25 -15.15 5.12
N PHE A 93 7.46 -14.08 5.14
CA PHE A 93 7.71 -12.85 4.38
C PHE A 93 8.53 -11.83 5.15
N PHE A 94 8.24 -11.68 6.45
CA PHE A 94 8.81 -10.60 7.27
C PHE A 94 9.86 -11.09 8.28
N GLY A 95 10.30 -12.34 8.14
CA GLY A 95 11.27 -12.98 9.02
C GLY A 95 10.65 -13.52 10.31
N SER A 96 11.48 -14.15 11.14
CA SER A 96 11.00 -14.84 12.35
C SER A 96 10.52 -13.91 13.48
N ASN A 97 10.78 -12.59 13.38
CA ASN A 97 10.45 -11.61 14.42
C ASN A 97 9.66 -10.43 13.84
N SER A 98 8.47 -10.18 14.38
CA SER A 98 7.54 -9.15 13.93
C SER A 98 8.02 -7.72 14.17
N ASN A 99 9.04 -7.49 15.01
CA ASN A 99 9.53 -6.15 15.32
C ASN A 99 9.92 -5.35 14.08
N GLY A 100 10.61 -5.98 13.11
CA GLY A 100 11.07 -5.30 11.90
C GLY A 100 9.93 -4.72 11.07
N ILE A 101 8.91 -5.54 10.78
CA ILE A 101 7.73 -5.09 10.03
C ILE A 101 6.86 -4.14 10.87
N THR A 102 6.77 -4.35 12.19
CA THR A 102 6.02 -3.48 13.09
C THR A 102 6.55 -2.06 13.04
N THR A 103 7.88 -1.88 13.17
CA THR A 103 8.51 -0.57 13.07
C THR A 103 8.25 0.10 11.72
N LYS A 104 8.41 -0.62 10.60
CA LYS A 104 8.13 -0.06 9.27
C LYS A 104 6.68 0.39 9.11
N LEU A 105 5.72 -0.43 9.55
CA LEU A 105 4.29 -0.08 9.47
C LEU A 105 3.94 1.10 10.39
N GLU A 106 4.57 1.23 11.56
CA GLU A 106 4.39 2.38 12.46
C GLU A 106 4.92 3.68 11.85
N GLU A 107 6.06 3.63 11.15
CA GLU A 107 6.58 4.78 10.40
C GLU A 107 5.62 5.21 9.28
N LEU A 108 5.04 4.26 8.56
CA LEU A 108 4.06 4.52 7.51
C LEU A 108 2.76 5.10 8.08
N ILE A 109 2.28 4.59 9.22
CA ILE A 109 1.10 5.13 9.93
C ILE A 109 1.34 6.59 10.33
N ALA A 110 2.50 6.90 10.92
CA ALA A 110 2.84 8.26 11.33
C ALA A 110 2.89 9.22 10.14
N THR A 111 3.49 8.77 9.02
CA THR A 111 3.55 9.55 7.78
C THR A 111 2.16 9.78 7.19
N ARG A 112 1.33 8.74 7.13
CA ARG A 112 -0.07 8.82 6.68
C ARG A 112 -0.87 9.84 7.48
N ASP A 113 -0.73 9.85 8.79
CA ASP A 113 -1.46 10.78 9.65
C ASP A 113 -1.00 12.23 9.41
N ALA A 114 0.29 12.45 9.19
CA ALA A 114 0.81 13.76 8.83
C ALA A 114 0.27 14.25 7.46
N VAL A 115 0.21 13.36 6.46
CA VAL A 115 -0.33 13.67 5.12
C VAL A 115 -1.83 13.97 5.16
N ARG A 116 -2.64 13.13 5.82
CA ARG A 116 -4.11 13.26 5.89
C ARG A 116 -4.58 14.48 6.68
N HIS A 117 -3.84 14.89 7.71
CA HIS A 117 -4.20 16.05 8.54
C HIS A 117 -3.63 17.38 8.04
N VAL A 118 -3.05 17.43 6.83
CA VAL A 118 -2.46 18.64 6.22
C VAL A 118 -1.52 19.35 7.21
N ARG A 119 -0.68 18.58 7.90
CA ARG A 119 0.26 19.17 8.85
C ARG A 119 1.41 19.83 8.07
N PRO A 120 1.86 21.04 8.46
CA PRO A 120 3.08 21.61 7.89
C PRO A 120 4.26 20.68 8.21
N GLY A 121 4.93 20.13 7.20
CA GLY A 121 6.07 19.24 7.41
C GLY A 121 6.25 18.10 6.41
N ILE A 122 5.38 17.92 5.41
CA ILE A 122 5.64 16.98 4.31
C ILE A 122 6.52 17.67 3.27
N GLY A 123 7.83 17.49 3.40
CA GLY A 123 8.83 17.95 2.44
C GLY A 123 9.42 16.81 1.62
N ALA A 124 10.47 17.12 0.85
CA ALA A 124 11.18 16.15 0.03
C ALA A 124 11.72 14.95 0.83
N ARG A 125 12.19 15.19 2.06
CA ARG A 125 12.76 14.16 2.93
C ARG A 125 11.72 13.15 3.40
N GLU A 126 10.55 13.63 3.82
CA GLU A 126 9.44 12.77 4.26
C GLU A 126 8.91 11.96 3.07
N HIS A 127 8.84 12.57 1.90
CA HIS A 127 8.47 11.91 0.65
C HIS A 127 9.47 10.79 0.26
N GLU A 128 10.79 11.06 0.28
CA GLU A 128 11.81 10.04 0.01
C GLU A 128 11.77 8.90 1.03
N ARG A 129 11.63 9.22 2.31
CA ARG A 129 11.52 8.20 3.38
C ARG A 129 10.28 7.33 3.18
N LEU A 130 9.15 7.92 2.82
CA LEU A 130 7.93 7.18 2.49
C LEU A 130 8.18 6.18 1.37
N ILE A 131 8.81 6.62 0.27
CA ILE A 131 9.12 5.75 -0.88
C ILE A 131 10.00 4.57 -0.44
N VAL A 132 11.09 4.84 0.28
CA VAL A 132 12.01 3.78 0.74
C VAL A 132 11.29 2.81 1.67
N THR A 133 10.49 3.32 2.61
CA THR A 133 9.78 2.47 3.59
C THR A 133 8.72 1.60 2.90
N CYS A 134 7.94 2.16 1.97
CA CYS A 134 6.99 1.38 1.18
C CYS A 134 7.69 0.31 0.35
N ARG A 135 8.81 0.65 -0.29
CA ARG A 135 9.60 -0.28 -1.10
C ARG A 135 10.12 -1.44 -0.25
N ASP A 136 10.69 -1.18 0.91
CA ASP A 136 11.19 -2.23 1.79
C ASP A 136 10.11 -3.25 2.19
N VAL A 137 8.88 -2.76 2.44
CA VAL A 137 7.76 -3.64 2.78
C VAL A 137 7.28 -4.41 1.55
N PHE A 138 7.22 -3.78 0.38
CA PHE A 138 6.88 -4.46 -0.86
C PHE A 138 7.89 -5.54 -1.24
N ASP A 139 9.18 -5.24 -1.15
CA ASP A 139 10.25 -6.19 -1.45
C ASP A 139 10.13 -7.42 -0.51
N ALA A 140 9.77 -7.21 0.76
CA ALA A 140 9.50 -8.30 1.69
C ALA A 140 8.22 -9.10 1.35
N MET A 141 7.17 -8.45 0.86
CA MET A 141 5.96 -9.14 0.37
C MET A 141 6.23 -9.97 -0.90
N ILE A 142 7.25 -9.59 -1.68
CA ILE A 142 7.63 -10.18 -2.97
C ILE A 142 8.65 -11.33 -2.81
N LEU A 143 9.17 -11.61 -1.61
CA LEU A 143 10.20 -12.64 -1.36
C LEU A 143 9.82 -14.09 -1.72
N ASP A 144 8.69 -14.33 -2.41
CA ASP A 144 8.41 -15.57 -3.14
C ASP A 144 7.78 -15.34 -4.54
N ILE A 145 8.28 -14.37 -5.30
CA ILE A 145 7.98 -14.21 -6.74
C ILE A 145 9.24 -14.46 -7.57
N ASP A 146 9.69 -15.72 -7.60
CA ASP A 146 10.43 -16.21 -8.78
C ASP A 146 9.47 -16.56 -9.95
N THR A 147 8.19 -16.13 -9.88
CA THR A 147 7.14 -16.52 -10.84
C THR A 147 6.11 -15.45 -11.20
N LYS A 148 6.48 -14.19 -11.52
CA LYS A 148 5.66 -13.32 -12.41
C LYS A 148 6.33 -11.98 -12.81
N PRO A 149 6.42 -11.65 -14.12
CA PRO A 149 7.24 -10.56 -14.65
C PRO A 149 6.50 -9.22 -14.87
N ASN A 150 5.68 -8.74 -13.93
CA ASN A 150 5.02 -7.44 -14.11
C ASN A 150 4.76 -6.70 -12.79
N LEU A 151 5.81 -6.07 -12.25
CA LEU A 151 5.67 -4.83 -11.46
C LEU A 151 6.69 -3.81 -11.98
N LYS A 152 6.43 -3.29 -13.19
CA LYS A 152 7.09 -2.07 -13.68
C LYS A 152 6.33 -0.85 -13.17
N ILE A 153 6.38 -0.58 -11.87
CA ILE A 153 5.84 0.69 -11.32
C ILE A 153 6.92 1.50 -10.59
N PHE A 154 8.06 0.89 -10.21
CA PHE A 154 9.18 1.60 -9.57
C PHE A 154 10.37 1.93 -10.50
N SER A 155 10.11 2.14 -11.79
CA SER A 155 11.09 2.67 -12.75
C SER A 155 10.82 4.15 -13.02
N MET A 156 11.12 5.02 -12.07
CA MET A 156 11.34 6.43 -12.35
C MET A 156 12.59 6.91 -11.62
N GLY A 157 13.61 7.25 -12.41
CA GLY A 157 14.78 8.00 -11.95
C GLY A 157 16.09 7.53 -12.57
N THR A 158 16.45 8.09 -13.73
CA THR A 158 17.66 8.92 -13.92
C THR A 158 17.76 9.29 -15.39
N GLY A 159 17.88 10.59 -15.65
CA GLY A 159 18.14 11.08 -17.00
C GLY A 159 19.53 10.65 -17.45
N GLU A 160 19.61 10.17 -18.68
CA GLU A 160 20.81 10.28 -19.49
C GLU A 160 20.48 11.18 -20.67
N SER A 161 21.03 12.39 -20.61
CA SER A 161 21.31 13.17 -21.82
C SER A 161 22.61 12.64 -22.39
N GLN A 162 22.64 12.21 -23.64
CA GLN A 162 23.85 12.10 -24.45
C GLN A 162 23.52 12.17 -25.95
N PRO A 163 24.51 12.53 -26.79
CA PRO A 163 24.41 13.65 -27.72
C PRO A 163 24.28 13.22 -29.20
N GLY A 164 23.93 14.21 -30.02
CA GLY A 164 24.05 14.32 -31.48
C GLY A 164 24.22 13.06 -32.32
N ASP A 165 23.27 12.85 -33.23
CA ASP A 165 23.60 12.28 -34.53
C ASP A 165 22.85 13.05 -35.63
N GLU A 166 23.63 13.51 -36.60
CA GLU A 166 23.19 14.16 -37.83
C GLU A 166 22.38 13.14 -38.65
N ASN A 167 21.21 13.52 -39.16
CA ASN A 167 20.68 13.15 -40.48
C ASN A 167 19.24 13.65 -40.65
N ASP A 168 19.15 14.90 -41.11
CA ASP A 168 18.02 15.40 -41.91
C ASP A 168 17.98 14.57 -43.21
N PRO A 169 16.82 14.01 -43.62
CA PRO A 169 16.22 14.63 -44.79
C PRO A 169 14.68 14.57 -44.82
N ILE A 170 14.16 15.47 -45.66
CA ILE A 170 12.86 15.45 -46.36
C ILE A 170 11.80 16.41 -45.79
N MET A 171 11.99 17.68 -46.15
CA MET A 171 10.91 18.49 -46.72
C MET A 171 10.20 17.76 -47.87
N LYS A 172 8.86 17.70 -47.83
CA LYS A 172 7.83 17.60 -48.90
C LYS A 172 6.63 16.85 -48.30
N THR A 173 5.43 17.42 -48.14
CA THR A 173 4.59 17.97 -49.20
C THR A 173 3.40 18.70 -48.57
N ILE A 174 3.23 19.98 -48.90
CA ILE A 174 1.93 20.67 -48.89
C ILE A 174 1.49 20.74 -50.36
N ARG A 175 0.29 20.27 -50.65
CA ARG A 175 -0.57 20.75 -51.74
C ARG A 175 -2.01 20.69 -51.27
#